data_AF-A0A2D6JNY6-F1
#
_entry.id   AF-A0A2D6JNY6-F1
#
_cell.length_a   1.000
_cell.length_b   1.000
_cell.length_c   1.000
_cell.angle_alpha   90.00
_cell.angle_beta   90.00
_cell.angle_gamma   90.00
#
_symmetry.space_group_name_H-M   'P 1'
#
loop_
_entity.id
_entity.type
_entity.pdbx_description
1 polymer ?
#
loop_
_entity_poly.entity_id
_entity_poly.type
_entity_poly.pdbx_seq_one_letter_code
_entity_poly.pdbx_strand_id
1 'polypeptide(L)'
;MVAFLLLSMGLPAGHAQDLQGPSWEMGWVTDVDPKYLVDLEEDWDLTGELVIYVANDGPAALNLALSYDFDEDGPFSFDGPEDIEVGGNSNDTFTVSITGKDAQTVRSFSPSSSLEFTVLGEEKVGDSTVRSQEVAADITVPRMYRLIPNLVEPTSTLFSGSWVDFTLEVSNLGNTQ
;
A
#
# COMPACT_ATOMS: atom_id res chain seq x y z
N MET A 1 72.72 37.15 -3.74
CA MET A 1 72.57 35.89 -2.98
C MET A 1 71.08 35.63 -2.82
N VAL A 2 70.64 34.46 -3.25
CA VAL A 2 69.25 34.14 -3.64
C VAL A 2 68.31 34.02 -2.44
N ALA A 3 67.14 34.66 -2.51
CA ALA A 3 66.02 34.47 -1.59
C ALA A 3 65.17 33.28 -2.06
N PHE A 4 64.95 32.31 -1.18
CA PHE A 4 64.19 31.09 -1.45
C PHE A 4 62.72 31.34 -1.11
N LEU A 5 61.86 31.45 -2.13
CA LEU A 5 60.41 31.59 -1.96
C LEU A 5 59.78 30.18 -1.94
N LEU A 6 59.36 29.72 -0.77
CA LEU A 6 58.60 28.48 -0.59
C LEU A 6 57.13 28.72 -0.97
N LEU A 7 56.76 28.29 -2.17
CA LEU A 7 55.37 28.30 -2.65
C LEU A 7 54.69 27.00 -2.19
N SER A 8 53.98 27.04 -1.06
CA SER A 8 53.13 25.96 -0.59
C SER A 8 51.90 25.85 -1.51
N MET A 9 51.92 24.90 -2.44
CA MET A 9 50.76 24.54 -3.25
C MET A 9 49.72 23.90 -2.33
N GLY A 10 48.64 24.64 -2.04
CA GLY A 10 47.44 24.08 -1.46
C GLY A 10 46.82 23.10 -2.46
N LEU A 11 46.93 21.82 -2.17
CA LEU A 11 46.11 20.81 -2.84
C LEU A 11 44.65 21.09 -2.49
N PRO A 12 43.72 21.15 -3.46
CA PRO A 12 42.31 21.12 -3.12
C PRO A 12 42.05 19.78 -2.42
N ALA A 13 41.51 19.84 -1.20
CA ALA A 13 40.90 18.70 -0.56
C ALA A 13 39.79 18.23 -1.52
N GLY A 14 40.04 17.13 -2.22
CA GLY A 14 39.01 16.44 -2.95
C GLY A 14 37.95 16.07 -1.93
N HIS A 15 36.82 16.77 -1.97
CA HIS A 15 35.59 16.23 -1.42
C HIS A 15 35.41 14.88 -2.10
N ALA A 16 35.61 13.79 -1.36
CA ALA A 16 35.01 12.53 -1.73
C ALA A 16 33.51 12.84 -1.79
N GLN A 17 32.98 13.03 -2.99
CA GLN A 17 31.55 13.07 -3.15
C GLN A 17 31.09 11.68 -2.77
N ASP A 18 30.38 11.60 -1.65
CA ASP A 18 29.50 10.49 -1.33
C ASP A 18 28.39 10.52 -2.39
N LEU A 19 28.72 10.04 -3.59
CA LEU A 19 27.95 10.12 -4.82
C LEU A 19 27.66 8.71 -5.29
N GLN A 20 27.05 7.90 -4.44
CA GLN A 20 26.44 6.66 -4.87
C GLN A 20 25.46 6.27 -3.77
N GLY A 21 24.19 6.62 -3.97
CA GLY A 21 23.09 5.95 -3.27
C GLY A 21 23.14 4.43 -3.51
N PRO A 22 22.18 3.67 -2.97
CA PRO A 22 22.11 2.24 -3.24
C PRO A 22 22.18 1.97 -4.76
N SER A 23 22.86 0.90 -5.16
CA SER A 23 22.97 0.51 -6.59
C SER A 23 21.66 -0.05 -7.15
N TRP A 24 20.58 0.11 -6.41
CA TRP A 24 19.25 -0.33 -6.75
C TRP A 24 18.24 0.63 -6.12
N GLU A 25 17.01 0.62 -6.60
CA GLU A 25 15.90 1.44 -6.11
C GLU A 25 14.64 0.58 -6.06
N MET A 26 13.78 0.82 -5.07
CA MET A 26 12.46 0.21 -4.97
C MET A 26 11.39 1.29 -4.88
N GLY A 27 10.28 1.11 -5.59
CA GLY A 27 9.18 2.07 -5.64
C GLY A 27 7.87 1.45 -6.09
N TRP A 28 6.79 2.22 -5.97
CA TRP A 28 5.47 1.77 -6.40
C TRP A 28 5.28 1.92 -7.91
N VAL A 29 4.74 0.88 -8.54
CA VAL A 29 4.12 0.97 -9.87
C VAL A 29 2.63 1.31 -9.71
N THR A 30 1.98 0.71 -8.70
CA THR A 30 0.60 1.04 -8.33
C THR A 30 0.52 2.48 -7.82
N ASP A 31 -0.54 3.19 -8.22
CA ASP A 31 -0.83 4.52 -7.67
C ASP A 31 -1.38 4.39 -6.24
N VAL A 32 -0.52 4.68 -5.26
CA VAL A 32 -0.83 4.56 -3.83
C VAL A 32 -1.05 5.90 -3.15
N ASP A 33 -0.84 7.01 -3.86
CA ASP A 33 -0.96 8.36 -3.32
C ASP A 33 -2.31 8.99 -3.68
N PRO A 34 -3.07 9.55 -2.71
CA PRO A 34 -2.76 9.64 -1.28
C PRO A 34 -3.07 8.36 -0.50
N LYS A 35 -3.89 7.45 -1.06
CA LYS A 35 -4.25 6.14 -0.50
C LYS A 35 -4.62 5.19 -1.63
N TYR A 36 -4.26 3.92 -1.50
CA TYR A 36 -4.76 2.85 -2.35
C TYR A 36 -6.18 2.43 -1.92
N LEU A 37 -7.09 2.37 -2.88
CA LEU A 37 -8.46 1.88 -2.69
C LEU A 37 -8.55 0.45 -3.21
N VAL A 38 -8.88 -0.47 -2.31
CA VAL A 38 -9.18 -1.86 -2.66
C VAL A 38 -10.53 -1.96 -3.38
N ASP A 39 -10.71 -3.02 -4.15
CA ASP A 39 -12.01 -3.41 -4.68
C ASP A 39 -12.81 -4.12 -3.59
N LEU A 40 -14.09 -3.75 -3.46
CA LEU A 40 -14.99 -4.26 -2.43
C LEU A 40 -16.35 -4.59 -3.04
N GLU A 41 -16.75 -5.85 -2.92
CA GLU A 41 -18.02 -6.38 -3.43
C GLU A 41 -19.17 -6.30 -2.40
N GLU A 42 -20.41 -6.47 -2.85
CA GLU A 42 -21.61 -6.30 -2.01
C GLU A 42 -21.73 -7.29 -0.83
N ASP A 43 -21.03 -8.42 -0.92
CA ASP A 43 -20.94 -9.45 0.12
C ASP A 43 -19.73 -9.25 1.05
N TRP A 44 -19.04 -8.11 0.90
CA TRP A 44 -17.82 -7.74 1.61
C TRP A 44 -16.58 -8.53 1.22
N ASP A 45 -16.60 -9.23 0.10
CA ASP A 45 -15.38 -9.77 -0.50
C ASP A 45 -14.50 -8.61 -0.98
N LEU A 46 -13.21 -8.69 -0.67
CA LEU A 46 -12.26 -7.61 -0.82
C LEU A 46 -11.03 -8.12 -1.53
N THR A 47 -10.65 -7.44 -2.61
CA THR A 47 -9.47 -7.75 -3.40
C THR A 47 -8.67 -6.49 -3.72
N GLY A 48 -7.36 -6.65 -3.93
CA GLY A 48 -6.48 -5.58 -4.34
C GLY A 48 -5.13 -6.12 -4.79
N GLU A 49 -4.40 -5.30 -5.53
CA GLU A 49 -3.09 -5.64 -6.08
C GLU A 49 -2.14 -4.45 -5.98
N LEU A 50 -1.02 -4.64 -5.28
CA LEU A 50 0.08 -3.69 -5.22
C LEU A 50 1.26 -4.20 -6.03
N VAL A 51 1.70 -3.42 -7.01
CA VAL A 51 2.83 -3.74 -7.86
C VAL A 51 3.99 -2.82 -7.49
N ILE A 52 5.13 -3.43 -7.19
CA ILE A 52 6.38 -2.76 -6.79
C ILE A 52 7.39 -2.97 -7.91
N TYR A 53 8.12 -1.92 -8.29
CA TYR A 53 9.31 -2.06 -9.14
C TYR A 53 10.57 -2.13 -8.30
N VAL A 54 11.54 -2.87 -8.82
CA VAL A 54 12.93 -2.85 -8.35
C VAL A 54 13.83 -2.60 -9.55
N ALA A 55 14.57 -1.49 -9.52
CA ALA A 55 15.58 -1.17 -10.52
C ALA A 55 16.95 -1.53 -9.97
N ASN A 56 17.75 -2.32 -10.68
CA ASN A 56 19.12 -2.68 -10.31
C ASN A 56 20.10 -2.07 -11.31
N ASP A 57 20.70 -0.93 -10.93
CA ASP A 57 21.75 -0.26 -11.69
C ASP A 57 23.13 -0.89 -11.49
N GLY A 58 23.23 -1.88 -10.60
CA GLY A 58 24.44 -2.64 -10.33
C GLY A 58 24.79 -3.63 -11.44
N PRO A 59 26.08 -3.96 -11.64
CA PRO A 59 26.50 -4.91 -12.67
C PRO A 59 26.25 -6.38 -12.33
N ALA A 60 25.93 -6.70 -11.07
CA ALA A 60 25.66 -8.06 -10.59
C ALA A 60 24.16 -8.25 -10.31
N ALA A 61 23.72 -9.51 -10.24
CA ALA A 61 22.37 -9.83 -9.81
C ALA A 61 22.15 -9.38 -8.35
N LEU A 62 21.00 -8.76 -8.11
CA LEU A 62 20.54 -8.30 -6.81
C LEU A 62 19.61 -9.36 -6.23
N ASN A 63 19.95 -9.89 -5.06
CA ASN A 63 19.11 -10.81 -4.32
C ASN A 63 18.46 -10.05 -3.16
N LEU A 64 17.13 -9.95 -3.15
CA LEU A 64 16.37 -9.28 -2.11
C LEU A 64 15.62 -10.31 -1.28
N ALA A 65 15.76 -10.22 0.04
CA ALA A 65 14.78 -10.77 0.97
C ALA A 65 13.73 -9.71 1.25
N LEU A 66 12.46 -10.08 1.16
CA LEU A 66 11.32 -9.20 1.32
C LEU A 66 10.60 -9.52 2.63
N SER A 67 10.20 -8.47 3.35
CA SER A 67 9.34 -8.59 4.52
C SER A 67 8.28 -7.51 4.52
N TYR A 68 7.13 -7.83 5.09
CA TYR A 68 5.94 -6.99 5.09
C TYR A 68 5.60 -6.59 6.52
N ASP A 69 5.40 -5.30 6.77
CA ASP A 69 4.95 -4.76 8.05
C ASP A 69 3.58 -4.12 7.90
N PHE A 70 2.64 -4.55 8.74
CA PHE A 70 1.25 -4.10 8.74
C PHE A 70 0.56 -4.48 10.05
N ASP A 71 -0.57 -3.85 10.34
CA ASP A 71 -1.43 -4.23 11.46
C ASP A 71 -2.14 -5.58 11.17
N GLU A 72 -1.61 -6.66 11.76
CA GLU A 72 -2.16 -8.02 11.67
C GLU A 72 -3.56 -8.16 12.31
N ASP A 73 -4.05 -7.18 13.08
CA ASP A 73 -5.43 -7.15 13.57
C ASP A 73 -6.36 -6.36 12.65
N GLY A 74 -5.82 -5.70 11.61
CA GLY A 74 -6.55 -4.93 10.61
C GLY A 74 -7.43 -5.77 9.67
N PRO A 75 -8.20 -5.15 8.76
CA PRO A 75 -9.16 -5.86 7.90
C PRO A 75 -8.52 -6.59 6.71
N PHE A 76 -7.26 -6.27 6.41
CA PHE A 76 -6.55 -6.74 5.21
C PHE A 76 -5.58 -7.89 5.55
N SER A 77 -5.37 -8.78 4.59
CA SER A 77 -4.30 -9.77 4.54
C SER A 77 -3.47 -9.51 3.29
N PHE A 78 -2.16 -9.71 3.39
CA PHE A 78 -1.20 -9.47 2.32
C PHE A 78 -0.47 -10.76 1.98
N ASP A 79 -0.33 -11.06 0.69
CA ASP A 79 0.39 -12.23 0.19
C ASP A 79 1.31 -11.82 -0.96
N GLY A 80 2.59 -12.11 -0.84
CA GLY A 80 3.62 -11.72 -1.79
C GLY A 80 4.88 -12.57 -1.65
N PRO A 81 5.85 -12.43 -2.56
CA PRO A 81 7.08 -13.22 -2.52
C PRO A 81 7.96 -12.86 -1.31
N GLU A 82 8.60 -13.86 -0.69
CA GLU A 82 9.57 -13.67 0.40
C GLU A 82 10.97 -13.30 -0.11
N ASP A 83 11.27 -13.63 -1.38
CA ASP A 83 12.54 -13.31 -2.02
C ASP A 83 12.37 -13.09 -3.53
N ILE A 84 13.24 -12.26 -4.11
CA ILE A 84 13.34 -12.03 -5.55
C ILE A 84 14.80 -11.87 -5.98
N GLU A 85 15.09 -12.22 -7.24
CA GLU A 85 16.37 -11.93 -7.90
C GLU A 85 16.13 -10.96 -9.06
N VAL A 86 16.85 -9.84 -9.08
CA VAL A 86 16.83 -8.86 -10.18
C VAL A 86 18.18 -8.87 -10.88
N GLY A 87 18.19 -9.13 -12.19
CA GLY A 87 19.41 -9.16 -12.97
C GLY A 87 20.21 -7.84 -12.90
N GLY A 88 21.52 -7.91 -13.13
CA GLY A 88 22.37 -6.72 -13.19
C GLY A 88 22.02 -5.82 -14.37
N ASN A 89 22.00 -4.49 -14.15
CA ASN A 89 21.55 -3.47 -15.11
C ASN A 89 20.15 -3.77 -15.67
N SER A 90 19.23 -4.21 -14.82
CA SER A 90 17.87 -4.55 -15.20
C SER A 90 16.87 -4.16 -14.14
N ASN A 91 15.60 -4.12 -14.54
CA ASN A 91 14.49 -3.81 -13.66
C ASN A 91 13.52 -4.98 -13.68
N ASP A 92 12.93 -5.28 -12.54
CA ASP A 92 11.86 -6.26 -12.42
C ASP A 92 10.73 -5.70 -11.54
N THR A 93 9.61 -6.41 -11.52
CA THR A 93 8.44 -6.09 -10.71
C THR A 93 7.95 -7.31 -9.98
N PHE A 94 7.42 -7.10 -8.78
CA PHE A 94 6.67 -8.13 -8.06
C PHE A 94 5.35 -7.58 -7.55
N THR A 95 4.44 -8.50 -7.23
CA THR A 95 3.08 -8.20 -6.84
C THR A 95 2.82 -8.69 -5.43
N VAL A 96 2.15 -7.86 -4.64
CA VAL A 96 1.52 -8.23 -3.37
C VAL A 96 0.01 -8.20 -3.55
N SER A 97 -0.65 -9.32 -3.30
CA SER A 97 -2.10 -9.45 -3.32
C SER A 97 -2.68 -9.01 -1.98
N ILE A 98 -3.80 -8.30 -2.04
CA ILE A 98 -4.58 -7.90 -0.86
C ILE A 98 -5.89 -8.68 -0.86
N THR A 99 -6.22 -9.30 0.26
CA THR A 99 -7.54 -9.91 0.48
C THR A 99 -8.17 -9.41 1.78
N GLY A 100 -9.50 -9.43 1.85
CA GLY A 100 -10.21 -9.23 3.11
C GLY A 100 -10.02 -10.41 4.05
N LYS A 101 -10.04 -10.17 5.36
CA LYS A 101 -10.16 -11.24 6.36
C LYS A 101 -11.58 -11.79 6.40
N ASP A 102 -12.39 -11.36 7.38
CA ASP A 102 -13.81 -11.70 7.43
C ASP A 102 -14.69 -10.49 7.12
N ALA A 103 -15.87 -10.77 6.58
CA ALA A 103 -16.84 -9.76 6.15
C ALA A 103 -17.22 -8.75 7.26
N GLN A 104 -17.28 -9.20 8.53
CA GLN A 104 -17.66 -8.33 9.63
C GLN A 104 -16.54 -7.34 9.97
N THR A 105 -15.29 -7.79 9.98
CA THR A 105 -14.12 -6.95 10.18
C THR A 105 -13.95 -5.94 9.04
N VAL A 106 -14.05 -6.39 7.78
CA VAL A 106 -13.98 -5.52 6.59
C VAL A 106 -15.09 -4.46 6.63
N ARG A 107 -16.33 -4.85 6.91
CA ARG A 107 -17.47 -3.94 7.03
C ARG A 107 -17.32 -2.91 8.16
N SER A 108 -16.65 -3.29 9.24
CA SER A 108 -16.42 -2.42 10.41
C SER A 108 -15.25 -1.46 10.21
N PHE A 109 -14.47 -1.63 9.15
CA PHE A 109 -13.39 -0.70 8.83
C PHE A 109 -13.95 0.57 8.18
N SER A 110 -13.55 1.73 8.71
CA SER A 110 -14.02 3.02 8.22
C SER A 110 -13.35 3.39 6.90
N PRO A 111 -14.10 3.82 5.87
CA PRO A 111 -13.55 4.44 4.66
C PRO A 111 -12.76 5.74 4.91
N SER A 112 -12.82 6.30 6.13
CA SER A 112 -12.02 7.47 6.51
C SER A 112 -10.68 7.11 7.16
N SER A 113 -10.54 5.87 7.64
CA SER A 113 -9.29 5.32 8.16
C SER A 113 -8.38 4.85 7.02
N SER A 114 -7.10 4.65 7.31
CA SER A 114 -6.20 3.85 6.48
C SER A 114 -5.40 2.91 7.36
N LEU A 115 -4.94 1.82 6.75
CA LEU A 115 -3.93 0.94 7.29
C LEU A 115 -2.64 1.21 6.52
N GLU A 116 -1.55 1.46 7.26
CA GLU A 116 -0.22 1.58 6.67
C GLU A 116 0.32 0.17 6.38
N PHE A 117 0.80 -0.03 5.15
CA PHE A 117 1.46 -1.24 4.69
C PHE A 117 2.85 -0.89 4.20
N THR A 118 3.87 -1.54 4.75
CA THR A 118 5.28 -1.28 4.44
C THR A 118 5.93 -2.53 3.88
N VAL A 119 6.62 -2.38 2.76
CA VAL A 119 7.47 -3.42 2.16
C VAL A 119 8.92 -3.06 2.41
N LEU A 120 9.65 -3.93 3.11
CA LEU A 120 11.09 -3.82 3.33
C LEU A 120 11.81 -4.81 2.42
N GLY A 121 12.71 -4.30 1.57
CA GLY A 121 13.63 -5.10 0.78
C GLY A 121 15.05 -5.04 1.33
N GLU A 122 15.66 -6.19 1.58
CA GLU A 122 17.03 -6.32 2.08
C GLU A 122 17.92 -7.02 1.04
N GLU A 123 18.96 -6.32 0.58
CA GLU A 123 20.01 -6.89 -0.27
C GLU A 123 20.86 -7.89 0.53
N LYS A 124 20.80 -9.16 0.17
CA LYS A 124 21.54 -10.24 0.84
C LYS A 124 22.81 -10.62 0.06
N VAL A 125 23.92 -10.75 0.79
CA VAL A 125 25.15 -11.39 0.30
C VAL A 125 25.54 -12.49 1.29
N GLY A 126 25.24 -13.74 0.93
CA GLY A 126 25.19 -14.82 1.91
C GLY A 126 24.11 -14.54 2.96
N ASP A 127 24.44 -14.68 4.24
CA ASP A 127 23.50 -14.44 5.35
C ASP A 127 23.47 -12.98 5.83
N SER A 128 24.26 -12.08 5.23
CA SER A 128 24.38 -10.69 5.67
C SER A 128 23.55 -9.74 4.81
N THR A 129 22.82 -8.83 5.46
CA THR A 129 22.21 -7.66 4.80
C THR A 129 23.29 -6.62 4.49
N VAL A 130 23.41 -6.21 3.23
CA VAL A 130 24.36 -5.18 2.79
C VAL A 130 23.69 -3.81 2.71
N ARG A 131 22.46 -3.76 2.19
CA ARG A 131 21.64 -2.56 2.07
C ARG A 131 20.16 -2.92 2.25
N SER A 132 19.35 -1.93 2.60
CA SER A 132 17.91 -2.07 2.66
C SER A 132 17.21 -0.81 2.16
N GLN A 133 16.00 -0.98 1.65
CA GLN A 133 15.08 0.11 1.31
C GLN A 133 13.67 -0.32 1.67
N GLU A 134 12.80 0.67 1.92
CA GLU A 134 11.41 0.44 2.23
C GLU A 134 10.52 1.35 1.40
N VAL A 135 9.32 0.87 1.10
CA VAL A 135 8.22 1.65 0.50
C VAL A 135 6.97 1.42 1.32
N ALA A 136 6.19 2.48 1.54
CA ALA A 136 4.97 2.43 2.32
C ALA A 136 3.77 2.92 1.51
N ALA A 137 2.60 2.37 1.80
CA ALA A 137 1.32 2.74 1.21
C ALA A 137 0.23 2.77 2.28
N ASP A 138 -0.65 3.77 2.18
CA ASP A 138 -1.89 3.81 2.96
C ASP A 138 -3.00 3.08 2.19
N ILE A 139 -3.63 2.08 2.80
CA ILE A 139 -4.68 1.27 2.17
C ILE A 139 -6.01 1.54 2.86
N THR A 140 -7.08 1.67 2.07
CA THR A 140 -8.43 1.87 2.60
C THR A 140 -9.50 1.20 1.75
N VAL A 141 -10.71 1.15 2.29
CA VAL A 141 -11.90 0.58 1.66
C VAL A 141 -12.77 1.69 1.05
N PRO A 142 -13.46 1.43 -0.08
CA PRO A 142 -14.43 2.37 -0.60
C PRO A 142 -15.63 2.48 0.34
N ARG A 143 -16.32 3.62 0.28
CA ARG A 143 -17.58 3.77 1.00
C ARG A 143 -18.68 2.95 0.34
N MET A 144 -19.31 2.07 1.10
CA MET A 144 -20.44 1.27 0.62
C MET A 144 -21.73 1.67 1.36
N TYR A 145 -22.80 1.86 0.59
CA TYR A 145 -24.15 2.04 1.13
C TYR A 145 -25.00 0.83 0.77
N ARG A 146 -25.72 0.28 1.74
CA ARG A 146 -26.66 -0.81 1.51
C ARG A 146 -28.00 -0.45 2.10
N LEU A 147 -28.84 0.19 1.29
CA LEU A 147 -30.14 0.70 1.72
C LEU A 147 -31.21 -0.36 1.52
N ILE A 148 -31.78 -0.86 2.62
CA ILE A 148 -32.88 -1.81 2.60
C ILE A 148 -34.16 -1.07 2.98
N PRO A 149 -35.07 -0.85 2.01
CA PRO A 149 -36.38 -0.28 2.31
C PRO A 149 -37.26 -1.33 2.98
N ASN A 150 -38.01 -0.89 3.99
CA ASN A 150 -39.05 -1.65 4.66
C ASN A 150 -40.36 -0.86 4.56
N LEU A 151 -41.33 -1.39 3.82
CA LEU A 151 -42.65 -0.79 3.70
C LEU A 151 -43.51 -1.26 4.86
N VAL A 152 -43.94 -0.33 5.71
CA VAL A 152 -44.93 -0.59 6.75
C VAL A 152 -46.30 -0.34 6.14
N GLU A 153 -46.98 -1.43 5.80
CA GLU A 153 -48.34 -1.35 5.25
C GLU A 153 -49.34 -0.84 6.32
N PRO A 154 -50.28 0.03 5.93
CA PRO A 154 -51.33 0.45 6.82
C PRO A 154 -52.27 -0.71 7.13
N THR A 155 -52.64 -0.85 8.39
CA THR A 155 -53.54 -1.93 8.85
C THR A 155 -55.03 -1.61 8.63
N SER A 156 -55.34 -0.44 8.09
CA SER A 156 -56.70 0.06 7.88
C SER A 156 -57.28 -0.38 6.53
N THR A 157 -58.56 -0.74 6.54
CA THR A 157 -59.33 -1.06 5.33
C THR A 157 -59.66 0.23 4.56
N LEU A 158 -59.28 0.29 3.28
CA LEU A 158 -59.52 1.45 2.41
C LEU A 158 -60.92 1.43 1.78
N PHE A 159 -61.57 2.60 1.74
CA PHE A 159 -62.83 2.83 1.04
C PHE A 159 -62.67 3.87 -0.07
N SER A 160 -63.59 3.90 -1.03
CA SER A 160 -63.58 4.91 -2.10
C SER A 160 -63.69 6.32 -1.51
N GLY A 161 -62.70 7.18 -1.79
CA GLY A 161 -62.63 8.56 -1.31
C GLY A 161 -61.92 8.76 0.03
N SER A 162 -61.35 7.71 0.64
CA SER A 162 -60.50 7.84 1.84
C SER A 162 -59.01 7.97 1.50
N TRP A 163 -58.22 8.47 2.45
CA TRP A 163 -56.77 8.55 2.39
C TRP A 163 -56.15 7.64 3.45
N VAL A 164 -54.92 7.17 3.19
CA VAL A 164 -54.14 6.41 4.16
C VAL A 164 -52.68 6.82 4.08
N ASP A 165 -52.02 6.83 5.24
CA ASP A 165 -50.59 7.10 5.33
C ASP A 165 -49.80 5.78 5.26
N PHE A 166 -48.74 5.78 4.47
CA PHE A 166 -47.75 4.71 4.44
C PHE A 166 -46.48 5.21 5.13
N THR A 167 -45.81 4.31 5.84
CA THR A 167 -44.47 4.59 6.38
C THR A 167 -43.45 3.74 5.62
N LEU A 168 -42.44 4.41 5.06
CA LEU A 168 -41.27 3.76 4.47
C LEU A 168 -40.09 3.96 5.42
N GLU A 169 -39.55 2.88 5.93
CA GLU A 169 -38.31 2.88 6.71
C GLU A 169 -37.16 2.45 5.80
N VAL A 170 -35.97 3.01 5.99
CA VAL A 170 -34.77 2.61 5.24
C VAL A 170 -33.66 2.32 6.23
N SER A 171 -33.15 1.10 6.22
CA SER A 171 -31.98 0.71 7.00
C SER A 171 -30.74 0.75 6.12
N ASN A 172 -29.70 1.47 6.56
CA ASN A 172 -28.39 1.43 5.90
C ASN A 172 -27.49 0.39 6.57
N LEU A 173 -27.19 -0.69 5.84
CA LEU A 173 -26.27 -1.74 6.24
C LEU A 173 -24.88 -1.59 5.60
N GLY A 174 -24.53 -0.39 5.14
CA GLY A 174 -23.19 -0.05 4.65
C GLY A 174 -22.07 -0.23 5.69
N ASN A 175 -20.84 0.10 5.28
CA ASN A 175 -19.70 0.13 6.21
C ASN A 175 -19.79 1.32 7.15
N THR A 176 -19.17 1.16 8.32
CA THR A 176 -19.18 2.19 9.37
C THR A 176 -18.41 3.43 8.92
N GLN A 177 -18.83 4.60 9.41
CA GLN A 177 -18.00 5.81 9.33
C GLN A 177 -17.02 5.85 10.49
#